data_AF-A0AAV5ZJG2-F1
#
_entry.id   AF-A0AAV5ZJG2-F1
#
_cell.length_a   1.000
_cell.length_b   1.000
_cell.length_c   1.000
_cell.angle_alpha   90.00
_cell.angle_beta   90.00
_cell.angle_gamma   90.00
#
_symmetry.space_group_name_H-M   'P 1'
#
loop_
_entity.id
_entity.type
_entity.pdbx_description
1 polymer ?
#
loop_
_entity_poly.entity_id
_entity_poly.type
_entity_poly.pdbx_seq_one_letter_code
_entity_poly.pdbx_strand_id
1 'polypeptide(L)'
;APRFFGLLCEQLHRAGFKDGPGWKRIIVEKPFGTDLASALKLNQDVLTHWHEDQIYRVDHYLGKETVQNLLAFRFANGMFEPLWNKHFIDNIQFNVAEAVDVEGRGGYYDSSGVLRDMMQNHMFQMLAYLCMEVPGSFDSHAIRNEKAKLLEAVRVYTPEEVARYVVRGQYGPQLDDEGQVVKPGYRQEKDVDPASTTETFAAARLHIDNWRWEGVPIYLRSGKALWKRGTEIIVEFKKAPQVLFRNTAVKEIGANRLIFHIQPYQGIEVQFQAKIPGPTLQLQPVNMRFGYGDAFKASRYTGYEVMIYSCSHGDATLFSRGDLVEAAWRVAQPLMDYWKATPADFPNYARGSWGPTAAEDLIGKDGRRWFELLSDEVLKKIEIFKDGDPLFLSQVILALRPEVAFAGETLIKKGDIGREMYVIVRGQVEVLDDAGKVLRTFKDGDVFGEIALLIHTARTATVRAKTSCDLMALDKAAFSRILRDHPQFATSVMKIAKERYNVEVLHEHLIGDAPRH
;
A
#
# COMPACT_ATOMS: atom_id res chain seq x y z
N ALA A 1 -25.38 13.00 11.29
CA ALA A 1 -25.71 11.85 10.42
C ALA A 1 -26.08 12.37 9.03
N PRO A 2 -25.67 11.69 7.93
CA PRO A 2 -25.77 12.21 6.56
C PRO A 2 -27.17 12.62 6.12
N ARG A 3 -28.20 11.89 6.57
CA ARG A 3 -29.62 12.18 6.30
C ARG A 3 -30.09 13.59 6.69
N PHE A 4 -29.34 14.29 7.55
CA PHE A 4 -29.70 15.64 8.01
C PHE A 4 -28.98 16.75 7.25
N PHE A 5 -28.03 16.45 6.35
CA PHE A 5 -27.21 17.49 5.72
C PHE A 5 -28.04 18.47 4.87
N GLY A 6 -28.90 17.97 3.98
CA GLY A 6 -29.78 18.81 3.17
C GLY A 6 -30.73 19.65 4.03
N LEU A 7 -31.39 19.02 5.01
CA LEU A 7 -32.31 19.69 5.93
C LEU A 7 -31.60 20.79 6.74
N LEU A 8 -30.41 20.54 7.28
CA LEU A 8 -29.67 21.55 8.02
C LEU A 8 -29.27 22.74 7.14
N CYS A 9 -28.86 22.48 5.88
CA CYS A 9 -28.54 23.54 4.93
C CYS A 9 -29.77 24.42 4.62
N GLU A 10 -30.95 23.81 4.45
CA GLU A 10 -32.22 24.50 4.26
C GLU A 10 -32.60 25.33 5.49
N GLN A 11 -32.54 24.76 6.69
CA GLN A 11 -32.91 25.45 7.92
C GLN A 11 -31.97 26.61 8.25
N LEU A 12 -30.65 26.45 8.04
CA LEU A 12 -29.68 27.53 8.19
C LEU A 12 -29.95 28.69 7.21
N HIS A 13 -30.34 28.36 5.98
CA HIS A 13 -30.75 29.37 5.01
C HIS A 13 -32.03 30.10 5.46
N ARG A 14 -33.08 29.36 5.86
CA ARG A 14 -34.34 29.94 6.37
C ARG A 14 -34.17 30.80 7.61
N ALA A 15 -33.20 30.47 8.46
CA ALA A 15 -32.86 31.24 9.64
C ALA A 15 -32.13 32.57 9.34
N GLY A 16 -31.89 32.89 8.05
CA GLY A 16 -31.20 34.13 7.64
C GLY A 16 -29.70 34.11 7.89
N PHE A 17 -29.07 32.93 8.09
CA PHE A 17 -27.63 32.85 8.38
C PHE A 17 -26.78 33.44 7.24
N LYS A 18 -27.30 33.38 6.00
CA LYS A 18 -26.66 33.95 4.81
C LYS A 18 -26.69 35.49 4.78
N ASP A 19 -27.65 36.10 5.48
CA ASP A 19 -27.86 37.56 5.47
C ASP A 19 -26.99 38.29 6.50
N GLY A 20 -26.34 37.55 7.40
CA GLY A 20 -25.41 38.09 8.38
C GLY A 20 -24.09 38.58 7.75
N PRO A 21 -23.40 39.55 8.37
CA PRO A 21 -22.15 40.10 7.82
C PRO A 21 -21.01 39.07 7.77
N GLY A 22 -20.07 39.27 6.85
CA GLY A 22 -18.89 38.43 6.68
C GLY A 22 -19.14 37.15 5.86
N TRP A 23 -18.10 36.35 5.67
CA TRP A 23 -18.20 35.10 4.93
C TRP A 23 -19.03 34.05 5.68
N LYS A 24 -19.68 33.17 4.92
CA LYS A 24 -20.44 32.02 5.42
C LYS A 24 -19.98 30.78 4.66
N ARG A 25 -19.58 29.76 5.40
CA ARG A 25 -19.02 28.52 4.86
C ARG A 25 -19.62 27.34 5.61
N ILE A 26 -19.89 26.26 4.89
CA ILE A 26 -20.41 25.00 5.44
C ILE A 26 -19.37 23.92 5.20
N ILE A 27 -18.91 23.31 6.30
CA ILE A 27 -18.09 22.10 6.25
C ILE A 27 -19.03 20.90 6.31
N VAL A 28 -18.94 20.01 5.31
CA VAL A 28 -19.78 18.81 5.21
C VAL A 28 -18.91 17.58 5.38
N GLU A 29 -19.27 16.76 6.37
CA GLU A 29 -18.58 15.49 6.64
C GLU A 29 -18.99 14.35 5.71
N LYS A 30 -18.18 13.29 5.68
CA LYS A 30 -18.52 12.05 4.95
C LYS A 30 -19.56 11.21 5.71
N PRO A 31 -20.31 10.33 5.02
CA PRO A 31 -20.39 10.15 3.57
C PRO A 31 -21.25 11.20 2.87
N PHE A 32 -20.87 11.55 1.63
CA PHE A 32 -21.63 12.43 0.73
C PHE A 32 -22.35 11.58 -0.33
N GLY A 33 -23.57 11.15 0.00
CA GLY A 33 -24.29 10.10 -0.73
C GLY A 33 -23.80 8.69 -0.39
N THR A 34 -24.57 7.68 -0.78
CA THR A 34 -24.26 6.25 -0.65
C THR A 34 -24.21 5.52 -1.99
N ASP A 35 -24.61 6.23 -3.04
CA ASP A 35 -24.64 5.86 -4.45
C ASP A 35 -24.68 7.16 -5.28
N LEU A 36 -24.57 7.05 -6.61
CA LEU A 36 -24.57 8.20 -7.49
C LEU A 36 -25.86 9.04 -7.38
N ALA A 37 -27.03 8.38 -7.31
CA ALA A 37 -28.32 9.07 -7.30
C ALA A 37 -28.51 9.90 -6.02
N SER A 38 -28.19 9.33 -4.86
CA SER A 38 -28.24 10.01 -3.56
C SER A 38 -27.20 11.12 -3.45
N ALA A 39 -26.01 10.96 -4.04
CA ALA A 39 -25.00 12.01 -4.10
C ALA A 39 -25.46 13.20 -4.95
N LEU A 40 -26.00 12.95 -6.15
CA LEU A 40 -26.57 13.98 -7.02
C LEU A 40 -27.71 14.73 -6.32
N LYS A 41 -28.61 13.98 -5.68
CA LYS A 41 -29.75 14.56 -4.96
C LYS A 41 -29.28 15.44 -3.79
N LEU A 42 -28.36 14.95 -2.96
CA LEU A 42 -27.79 15.71 -1.86
C LEU A 42 -27.07 16.97 -2.36
N ASN A 43 -26.31 16.86 -3.45
CA ASN A 43 -25.63 18.00 -4.04
C ASN A 43 -26.60 19.08 -4.51
N GLN A 44 -27.67 18.67 -5.21
CA GLN A 44 -28.73 19.58 -5.64
C GLN A 44 -29.43 20.26 -4.46
N ASP A 45 -29.74 19.51 -3.41
CA ASP A 45 -30.42 20.05 -2.21
C ASP A 45 -29.55 21.10 -1.50
N VAL A 46 -28.24 20.86 -1.39
CA VAL A 46 -27.30 21.84 -0.83
C VAL A 46 -27.19 23.09 -1.71
N LEU A 47 -27.02 22.90 -3.03
CA LEU A 47 -26.83 23.98 -3.99
C LEU A 47 -28.08 24.82 -4.25
N THR A 48 -29.26 24.32 -3.86
CA THR A 48 -30.50 25.11 -3.89
C THR A 48 -30.44 26.31 -2.92
N HIS A 49 -29.66 26.20 -1.84
CA HIS A 49 -29.60 27.20 -0.78
C HIS A 49 -28.24 27.89 -0.65
N TRP A 50 -27.17 27.20 -1.05
CA TRP A 50 -25.78 27.63 -0.88
C TRP A 50 -25.03 27.66 -2.20
N HIS A 51 -24.03 28.52 -2.31
CA HIS A 51 -23.14 28.54 -3.49
C HIS A 51 -21.96 27.57 -3.29
N GLU A 52 -21.43 27.02 -4.38
CA GLU A 52 -20.37 25.99 -4.32
C GLU A 52 -19.07 26.50 -3.66
N ASP A 53 -18.77 27.79 -3.76
CA ASP A 53 -17.64 28.45 -3.07
C ASP A 53 -17.83 28.55 -1.55
N GLN A 54 -19.04 28.30 -1.04
CA GLN A 54 -19.35 28.26 0.39
C GLN A 54 -19.29 26.83 0.96
N ILE A 55 -19.15 25.80 0.12
CA ILE A 55 -19.25 24.39 0.53
C ILE A 55 -17.88 23.73 0.57
N TYR A 56 -17.57 23.12 1.72
CA TYR A 56 -16.29 22.50 2.05
C TYR A 56 -16.52 21.03 2.42
N ARG A 57 -16.54 20.14 1.42
CA ARG A 57 -16.76 18.69 1.63
C ARG A 57 -15.45 18.01 2.06
N VAL A 58 -15.47 17.38 3.23
CA VAL A 58 -14.29 16.83 3.89
C VAL A 58 -13.90 15.49 3.28
N ASP A 59 -12.64 15.39 2.89
CA ASP A 59 -11.90 14.14 2.77
C ASP A 59 -10.59 14.28 3.57
N HIS A 60 -10.51 13.61 4.72
CA HIS A 60 -9.39 13.77 5.64
C HIS A 60 -8.03 13.28 5.07
N TYR A 61 -8.00 12.50 3.97
CA TYR A 61 -6.74 12.17 3.31
C TYR A 61 -6.15 13.39 2.59
N LEU A 62 -6.98 14.28 2.06
CA LEU A 62 -6.52 15.54 1.44
C LEU A 62 -5.82 16.46 2.46
N GLY A 63 -6.24 16.40 3.73
CA GLY A 63 -5.59 17.12 4.83
C GLY A 63 -4.22 16.57 5.23
N LYS A 64 -3.78 15.40 4.74
CA LYS A 64 -2.47 14.83 5.09
C LYS A 64 -1.35 15.53 4.33
N GLU A 65 -0.32 15.97 5.06
CA GLU A 65 0.88 16.60 4.52
C GLU A 65 1.50 15.84 3.33
N THR A 66 1.61 14.51 3.45
CA THR A 66 2.18 13.66 2.41
C THR A 66 1.33 13.59 1.13
N VAL A 67 0.00 13.73 1.25
CA VAL A 67 -0.90 13.80 0.10
C VAL A 67 -0.79 15.16 -0.59
N GLN A 68 -0.72 16.25 0.19
CA GLN A 68 -0.52 17.60 -0.35
C GLN A 68 0.82 17.71 -1.09
N ASN A 69 1.85 17.03 -0.59
CA ASN A 69 3.16 17.01 -1.21
C ASN A 69 3.19 16.32 -2.58
N LEU A 70 2.17 15.53 -2.97
CA LEU A 70 2.07 15.01 -4.34
C LEU A 70 2.05 16.16 -5.36
N LEU A 71 1.34 17.24 -5.06
CA LEU A 71 1.28 18.42 -5.93
C LEU A 71 2.62 19.16 -5.98
N ALA A 72 3.19 19.44 -4.80
CA ALA A 72 4.47 20.12 -4.69
C ALA A 72 5.58 19.32 -5.39
N PHE A 73 5.63 18.01 -5.18
CA PHE A 73 6.59 17.13 -5.82
C PHE A 73 6.47 17.17 -7.35
N ARG A 74 5.26 16.98 -7.89
CA ARG A 74 5.06 16.94 -9.34
C ARG A 74 5.42 18.24 -10.03
N PHE A 75 4.95 19.37 -9.50
CA PHE A 75 5.01 20.64 -10.25
C PHE A 75 6.15 21.57 -9.84
N ALA A 76 6.85 21.31 -8.73
CA ALA A 76 8.06 22.08 -8.37
C ALA A 76 9.36 21.45 -8.91
N ASN A 77 9.33 20.17 -9.32
CA ASN A 77 10.54 19.45 -9.73
C ASN A 77 10.58 19.24 -11.25
N GLY A 78 11.25 20.14 -11.97
CA GLY A 78 11.42 20.06 -13.42
C GLY A 78 12.11 18.78 -13.92
N MET A 79 12.79 18.05 -13.04
CA MET A 79 13.39 16.75 -13.36
C MET A 79 12.34 15.62 -13.51
N PHE A 80 11.23 15.66 -12.76
CA PHE A 80 10.27 14.56 -12.71
C PHE A 80 9.09 14.72 -13.67
N GLU A 81 8.59 15.94 -13.88
CA GLU A 81 7.42 16.17 -14.75
C GLU A 81 7.60 15.65 -16.20
N PRO A 82 8.78 15.76 -16.85
CA PRO A 82 9.00 15.18 -18.18
C PRO A 82 8.85 13.65 -18.22
N LEU A 83 9.06 12.97 -17.09
CA LEU A 83 8.90 11.52 -16.95
C LEU A 83 7.45 11.13 -16.64
N TRP A 84 6.54 12.08 -16.41
CA TRP A 84 5.22 11.84 -15.84
C TRP A 84 4.14 11.52 -16.89
N ASN A 85 4.39 10.53 -17.75
CA ASN A 85 3.50 10.16 -18.85
C ASN A 85 3.72 8.72 -19.33
N LYS A 86 2.84 8.25 -20.23
CA LYS A 86 2.87 6.92 -20.84
C LYS A 86 4.16 6.53 -21.56
N HIS A 87 5.04 7.45 -21.91
CA HIS A 87 6.31 7.10 -22.56
C HIS A 87 7.32 6.54 -21.56
N PHE A 88 7.27 6.95 -20.29
CA PHE A 88 8.24 6.58 -19.27
C PHE A 88 7.65 5.73 -18.15
N ILE A 89 6.39 5.98 -17.77
CA ILE A 89 5.69 5.20 -16.73
C ILE A 89 5.16 3.91 -17.35
N ASP A 90 5.41 2.79 -16.68
CA ASP A 90 4.87 1.48 -17.03
C ASP A 90 3.53 1.23 -16.33
N ASN A 91 3.47 1.45 -15.01
CA ASN A 91 2.26 1.31 -14.22
C ASN A 91 2.31 2.17 -12.95
N ILE A 92 1.15 2.41 -12.35
CA ILE A 92 1.03 3.06 -11.04
C ILE A 92 0.22 2.16 -10.12
N GLN A 93 0.65 2.01 -8.87
CA GLN A 93 0.00 1.17 -7.87
C GLN A 93 -0.31 2.00 -6.62
N PHE A 94 -1.58 2.03 -6.22
CA PHE A 94 -2.04 2.61 -4.96
C PHE A 94 -2.38 1.47 -4.01
N ASN A 95 -1.59 1.38 -2.95
CA ASN A 95 -1.73 0.36 -1.92
C ASN A 95 -2.25 1.02 -0.65
N VAL A 96 -3.45 0.66 -0.20
CA VAL A 96 -4.03 1.18 1.04
C VAL A 96 -4.49 0.02 1.92
N ALA A 97 -3.53 -0.54 2.65
CA ALA A 97 -3.72 -1.72 3.48
C ALA A 97 -3.92 -1.36 4.96
N GLU A 98 -4.86 -2.05 5.61
CA GLU A 98 -5.10 -1.95 7.04
C GLU A 98 -4.92 -3.32 7.71
N ALA A 99 -4.07 -3.39 8.73
CA ALA A 99 -3.89 -4.60 9.54
C ALA A 99 -5.06 -4.82 10.52
N VAL A 100 -5.79 -3.76 10.86
CA VAL A 100 -6.97 -3.81 11.72
C VAL A 100 -8.17 -4.39 10.96
N ASP A 101 -9.05 -5.09 11.67
CA ASP A 101 -10.34 -5.56 11.14
C ASP A 101 -11.41 -4.46 11.29
N VAL A 102 -12.68 -4.85 11.35
CA VAL A 102 -13.79 -3.90 11.56
C VAL A 102 -13.93 -3.40 13.00
N GLU A 103 -13.17 -3.94 13.96
CA GLU A 103 -13.04 -3.48 15.36
C GLU A 103 -14.38 -3.13 16.03
N GLY A 104 -15.36 -4.02 15.92
CA GLY A 104 -16.69 -3.84 16.53
C GLY A 104 -17.60 -2.82 15.82
N ARG A 105 -17.19 -2.27 14.67
CA ARG A 105 -18.01 -1.41 13.81
C ARG A 105 -18.72 -2.19 12.69
N GLY A 106 -18.98 -3.48 12.93
CA GLY A 106 -19.58 -4.41 11.98
C GLY A 106 -20.83 -3.85 11.31
N GLY A 107 -21.82 -3.43 12.11
CA GLY A 107 -23.11 -2.96 11.58
C GLY A 107 -23.04 -1.69 10.73
N TYR A 108 -22.09 -0.78 10.99
CA TYR A 108 -21.86 0.37 10.11
C TYR A 108 -21.14 -0.08 8.82
N TYR A 109 -20.08 -0.86 8.98
CA TYR A 109 -19.24 -1.28 7.85
C TYR A 109 -20.00 -2.16 6.86
N ASP A 110 -20.93 -2.99 7.32
CA ASP A 110 -21.75 -3.90 6.51
C ASP A 110 -22.69 -3.16 5.53
N SER A 111 -22.94 -1.87 5.76
CA SER A 111 -23.67 -1.02 4.81
C SER A 111 -22.77 -0.24 3.84
N SER A 112 -21.47 -0.15 4.14
CA SER A 112 -20.52 0.69 3.41
C SER A 112 -19.64 -0.15 2.48
N GLY A 113 -18.97 -1.16 3.03
CA GLY A 113 -17.90 -1.90 2.35
C GLY A 113 -16.66 -1.07 2.06
N VAL A 114 -15.57 -1.72 1.64
CA VAL A 114 -14.30 -1.03 1.33
C VAL A 114 -14.42 -0.11 0.12
N LEU A 115 -15.34 -0.39 -0.81
CA LEU A 115 -15.51 0.42 -2.01
C LEU A 115 -15.95 1.85 -1.66
N ARG A 116 -16.94 1.99 -0.78
CA ARG A 116 -17.43 3.31 -0.32
C ARG A 116 -16.55 3.93 0.76
N ASP A 117 -15.97 3.11 1.63
CA ASP A 117 -15.18 3.62 2.77
C ASP A 117 -13.84 4.20 2.32
N MET A 118 -13.19 3.60 1.31
CA MET A 118 -11.81 3.89 0.93
C MET A 118 -11.61 4.22 -0.56
N MET A 119 -12.20 3.44 -1.47
CA MET A 119 -11.90 3.58 -2.91
C MET A 119 -12.56 4.81 -3.53
N GLN A 120 -13.88 4.95 -3.34
CA GLN A 120 -14.69 6.01 -3.96
C GLN A 120 -14.22 7.41 -3.55
N ASN A 121 -13.75 7.58 -2.32
CA ASN A 121 -13.29 8.85 -1.79
C ASN A 121 -11.75 8.97 -1.87
N HIS A 122 -11.05 8.46 -0.87
CA HIS A 122 -9.64 8.68 -0.57
C HIS A 122 -8.75 8.26 -1.74
N MET A 123 -8.96 7.08 -2.32
CA MET A 123 -8.11 6.60 -3.42
C MET A 123 -8.35 7.36 -4.72
N PHE A 124 -9.61 7.66 -5.09
CA PHE A 124 -9.89 8.47 -6.27
C PHE A 124 -9.39 9.92 -6.11
N GLN A 125 -9.39 10.47 -4.89
CA GLN A 125 -8.78 11.76 -4.61
C GLN A 125 -7.25 11.75 -4.77
N MET A 126 -6.56 10.73 -4.24
CA MET A 126 -5.11 10.58 -4.44
C MET A 126 -4.75 10.33 -5.92
N LEU A 127 -5.58 9.54 -6.61
CA LEU A 127 -5.50 9.34 -8.07
C LEU A 127 -5.57 10.67 -8.81
N ALA A 128 -6.56 11.50 -8.46
CA ALA A 128 -6.75 12.82 -9.03
C ALA A 128 -5.49 13.70 -8.90
N TYR A 129 -4.92 13.81 -7.70
CA TYR A 129 -3.70 14.60 -7.53
C TYR A 129 -2.48 14.05 -8.28
N LEU A 130 -2.28 12.74 -8.26
CA LEU A 130 -1.11 12.14 -8.88
C LEU A 130 -1.16 12.20 -10.41
N CYS A 131 -2.36 12.10 -10.99
CA CYS A 131 -2.51 11.89 -12.44
C CYS A 131 -3.07 13.10 -13.20
N MET A 132 -3.60 14.14 -12.53
CA MET A 132 -4.10 15.34 -13.21
C MET A 132 -3.04 16.06 -14.06
N GLU A 133 -3.47 16.87 -15.02
CA GLU A 133 -2.59 17.76 -15.78
C GLU A 133 -2.03 18.89 -14.91
N VAL A 134 -1.04 19.61 -15.43
CA VAL A 134 -0.49 20.80 -14.77
C VAL A 134 -1.57 21.88 -14.75
N PRO A 135 -2.00 22.37 -13.57
CA PRO A 135 -3.00 23.42 -13.50
C PRO A 135 -2.40 24.76 -13.94
N GLY A 136 -3.24 25.66 -14.48
CA GLY A 136 -2.79 26.98 -14.92
C GLY A 136 -2.31 27.91 -13.79
N SER A 137 -2.62 27.57 -12.54
CA SER A 137 -2.09 28.21 -11.33
C SER A 137 -2.28 27.30 -10.11
N PHE A 138 -1.77 27.72 -8.95
CA PHE A 138 -2.01 27.04 -7.68
C PHE A 138 -3.32 27.48 -6.99
N ASP A 139 -4.19 28.21 -7.70
CA ASP A 139 -5.51 28.57 -7.18
C ASP A 139 -6.41 27.34 -7.01
N SER A 140 -7.26 27.36 -5.99
CA SER A 140 -8.14 26.25 -5.64
C SER A 140 -9.08 25.84 -6.77
N HIS A 141 -9.54 26.77 -7.63
CA HIS A 141 -10.36 26.42 -8.79
C HIS A 141 -9.54 25.75 -9.88
N ALA A 142 -8.32 26.25 -10.16
CA ALA A 142 -7.45 25.67 -11.18
C ALA A 142 -7.08 24.22 -10.84
N ILE A 143 -6.71 23.95 -9.58
CA ILE A 143 -6.41 22.59 -9.11
C ILE A 143 -7.66 21.70 -9.19
N ARG A 144 -8.80 22.15 -8.67
CA ARG A 144 -10.04 21.35 -8.67
C ARG A 144 -10.55 21.06 -10.09
N ASN A 145 -10.36 21.97 -11.04
CA ASN A 145 -10.70 21.74 -12.44
C ASN A 145 -9.90 20.59 -13.06
N GLU A 146 -8.57 20.56 -12.88
CA GLU A 146 -7.75 19.48 -13.43
C GLU A 146 -8.02 18.13 -12.72
N LYS A 147 -8.36 18.15 -11.42
CA LYS A 147 -8.83 16.95 -10.71
C LYS A 147 -10.13 16.40 -11.30
N ALA A 148 -11.13 17.26 -11.52
CA ALA A 148 -12.43 16.86 -12.07
C ALA A 148 -12.27 16.29 -13.49
N LYS A 149 -11.54 17.01 -14.35
CA LYS A 149 -11.21 16.58 -15.71
C LYS A 149 -10.50 15.23 -15.74
N LEU A 150 -9.61 14.94 -14.78
CA LEU A 150 -9.01 13.62 -14.70
C LEU A 150 -10.04 12.53 -14.37
N LEU A 151 -10.87 12.71 -13.33
CA LEU A 151 -11.85 11.70 -12.94
C LEU A 151 -12.94 11.48 -14.00
N GLU A 152 -13.26 12.51 -14.79
CA GLU A 152 -14.10 12.37 -15.99
C GLU A 152 -13.48 11.45 -17.05
N ALA A 153 -12.15 11.53 -17.23
CA ALA A 153 -11.41 10.68 -18.15
C ALA A 153 -11.19 9.24 -17.63
N VAL A 154 -11.50 8.94 -16.37
CA VAL A 154 -11.51 7.55 -15.88
C VAL A 154 -12.66 6.80 -16.54
N ARG A 155 -12.35 5.64 -17.13
CA ARG A 155 -13.32 4.81 -17.84
C ARG A 155 -14.39 4.28 -16.88
N VAL A 156 -15.65 4.37 -17.29
CA VAL A 156 -16.79 3.74 -16.62
C VAL A 156 -16.96 2.35 -17.21
N TYR A 157 -16.90 1.33 -16.38
CA TYR A 157 -16.90 -0.06 -16.84
C TYR A 157 -18.29 -0.61 -17.11
N THR A 158 -18.38 -1.41 -18.17
CA THR A 158 -19.46 -2.36 -18.40
C THR A 158 -19.38 -3.52 -17.39
N PRO A 159 -20.47 -4.28 -17.17
CA PRO A 159 -20.47 -5.47 -16.30
C PRO A 159 -19.32 -6.46 -16.61
N GLU A 160 -19.04 -6.69 -17.89
CA GLU A 160 -17.98 -7.59 -18.36
C GLU A 160 -16.59 -7.05 -18.02
N GLU A 161 -16.40 -5.74 -18.15
CA GLU A 161 -15.15 -5.08 -17.74
C GLU A 161 -14.98 -5.08 -16.22
N VAL A 162 -16.05 -4.88 -15.44
CA VAL A 162 -15.99 -5.02 -13.97
C VAL A 162 -15.54 -6.43 -13.59
N ALA A 163 -16.14 -7.47 -14.19
CA ALA A 163 -15.75 -8.85 -13.96
C ALA A 163 -14.27 -9.13 -14.28
N ARG A 164 -13.72 -8.42 -15.28
CA ARG A 164 -12.34 -8.61 -15.75
C ARG A 164 -11.32 -7.83 -14.93
N TYR A 165 -11.65 -6.60 -14.56
CA TYR A 165 -10.70 -5.61 -14.04
C TYR A 165 -10.88 -5.27 -12.56
N VAL A 166 -11.89 -5.83 -11.90
CA VAL A 166 -12.17 -5.52 -10.50
C VAL A 166 -12.37 -6.81 -9.71
N VAL A 167 -11.77 -6.85 -8.53
CA VAL A 167 -11.80 -7.98 -7.59
C VAL A 167 -12.38 -7.49 -6.27
N ARG A 168 -13.27 -8.28 -5.67
CA ARG A 168 -13.72 -8.11 -4.28
C ARG A 168 -13.28 -9.28 -3.41
N GLY A 169 -13.11 -9.03 -2.13
CA GLY A 169 -12.77 -10.03 -1.14
C GLY A 169 -13.41 -9.79 0.21
N GLN A 170 -13.52 -10.86 0.99
CA GLN A 170 -13.95 -10.82 2.39
C GLN A 170 -13.05 -11.72 3.25
N TYR A 171 -12.54 -11.20 4.37
CA TYR A 171 -11.61 -11.95 5.21
C TYR A 171 -12.31 -13.09 5.96
N GLY A 172 -11.66 -14.25 5.96
CA GLY A 172 -12.04 -15.42 6.74
C GLY A 172 -11.42 -15.42 8.14
N PRO A 173 -11.75 -16.44 8.96
CA PRO A 173 -11.21 -16.58 10.30
C PRO A 173 -9.69 -16.78 10.29
N GLN A 174 -9.05 -16.39 11.39
CA GLN A 174 -7.67 -16.74 11.66
C GLN A 174 -7.64 -18.07 12.41
N LEU A 175 -6.91 -19.05 11.87
CA LEU A 175 -6.71 -20.36 12.49
C LEU A 175 -5.32 -20.47 13.12
N ASP A 176 -5.21 -21.18 14.24
CA ASP A 176 -3.92 -21.62 14.81
C ASP A 176 -3.37 -22.88 14.11
N ASP A 177 -2.23 -23.37 14.58
CA ASP A 177 -1.55 -24.55 14.04
C ASP A 177 -2.36 -25.85 14.26
N GLU A 178 -3.30 -25.87 15.23
CA GLU A 178 -4.25 -26.97 15.47
C GLU A 178 -5.58 -26.81 14.70
N GLY A 179 -5.74 -25.74 13.93
CA GLY A 179 -6.93 -25.45 13.14
C GLY A 179 -8.09 -24.83 13.94
N GLN A 180 -7.88 -24.40 15.17
CA GLN A 180 -8.88 -23.69 15.98
C GLN A 180 -8.94 -22.21 15.61
N VAL A 181 -10.14 -21.63 15.72
CA VAL A 181 -10.36 -20.21 15.39
C VAL A 181 -9.80 -19.32 16.51
N VAL A 182 -8.71 -18.62 16.21
CA VAL A 182 -8.09 -17.61 17.08
C VAL A 182 -8.84 -16.27 16.98
N LYS A 183 -9.28 -15.91 15.76
CA LYS A 183 -10.09 -14.71 15.50
C LYS A 183 -11.19 -15.02 14.49
N PRO A 184 -12.41 -14.48 14.70
CA PRO A 184 -13.53 -14.68 13.79
C PRO A 184 -13.23 -14.12 12.38
N GLY A 185 -13.90 -14.67 11.37
CA GLY A 185 -13.99 -14.06 10.05
C GLY A 185 -15.09 -13.00 10.03
N TYR A 186 -15.19 -12.25 8.94
CA TYR A 186 -16.07 -11.07 8.87
C TYR A 186 -17.55 -11.38 9.20
N ARG A 187 -18.11 -12.45 8.65
CA ARG A 187 -19.49 -12.91 8.91
C ARG A 187 -19.73 -13.40 10.34
N GLN A 188 -18.67 -13.64 11.11
CA GLN A 188 -18.74 -14.02 12.52
C GLN A 188 -18.46 -12.83 13.46
N GLU A 189 -18.19 -11.65 12.91
CA GLU A 189 -18.01 -10.44 13.72
C GLU A 189 -19.33 -9.98 14.33
N LYS A 190 -19.22 -9.24 15.43
CA LYS A 190 -20.38 -8.65 16.09
C LYS A 190 -21.10 -7.68 15.16
N ASP A 191 -22.43 -7.76 15.13
CA ASP A 191 -23.33 -6.87 14.38
C ASP A 191 -23.14 -6.94 12.84
N VAL A 192 -22.60 -8.04 12.31
CA VAL A 192 -22.53 -8.33 10.86
C VAL A 192 -23.54 -9.42 10.48
N ASP A 193 -24.19 -9.28 9.32
CA ASP A 193 -25.05 -10.34 8.81
C ASP A 193 -24.23 -11.62 8.48
N PRO A 194 -24.57 -12.80 9.03
CA PRO A 194 -23.91 -14.06 8.69
C PRO A 194 -23.94 -14.41 7.19
N ALA A 195 -24.89 -13.85 6.43
CA ALA A 195 -25.00 -13.99 4.98
C ALA A 195 -24.42 -12.80 4.21
N SER A 196 -23.74 -11.86 4.88
CA SER A 196 -23.23 -10.63 4.28
C SER A 196 -22.38 -10.90 3.03
N THR A 197 -22.64 -10.10 2.01
CA THR A 197 -21.87 -10.03 0.77
C THR A 197 -21.02 -8.76 0.68
N THR A 198 -20.85 -8.06 1.80
CA THR A 198 -20.07 -6.83 1.90
C THR A 198 -18.58 -7.15 1.77
N GLU A 199 -17.92 -6.43 0.88
CA GLU A 199 -16.50 -6.55 0.66
C GLU A 199 -15.67 -5.85 1.74
N THR A 200 -14.67 -6.55 2.28
CA THR A 200 -13.66 -5.99 3.19
C THR A 200 -12.32 -5.77 2.48
N PHE A 201 -12.22 -6.17 1.22
CA PHE A 201 -11.10 -5.96 0.32
C PHE A 201 -11.62 -5.69 -1.09
N ALA A 202 -10.97 -4.82 -1.84
CA ALA A 202 -11.11 -4.78 -3.27
C ALA A 202 -9.85 -4.28 -3.97
N ALA A 203 -9.66 -4.76 -5.19
CA ALA A 203 -8.60 -4.34 -6.09
C ALA A 203 -9.20 -4.02 -7.46
N ALA A 204 -8.71 -2.97 -8.11
CA ALA A 204 -9.18 -2.52 -9.40
C ALA A 204 -8.00 -2.13 -10.29
N ARG A 205 -8.06 -2.53 -11.55
CA ARG A 205 -7.23 -1.99 -12.62
C ARG A 205 -8.05 -0.93 -13.34
N LEU A 206 -7.66 0.33 -13.28
CA LEU A 206 -8.33 1.46 -13.91
C LEU A 206 -7.66 1.85 -15.23
N HIS A 207 -8.47 2.42 -16.13
CA HIS A 207 -8.02 3.08 -17.35
C HIS A 207 -8.35 4.57 -17.26
N ILE A 208 -7.39 5.41 -17.66
CA ILE A 208 -7.59 6.85 -17.83
C ILE A 208 -7.47 7.13 -19.33
N ASP A 209 -8.60 7.43 -19.96
CA ASP A 209 -8.73 7.60 -21.41
C ASP A 209 -8.37 9.04 -21.82
N ASN A 210 -7.09 9.40 -21.64
CA ASN A 210 -6.53 10.67 -22.10
C ASN A 210 -5.13 10.49 -22.71
N TRP A 211 -4.62 11.56 -23.34
CA TRP A 211 -3.34 11.51 -24.05
C TRP A 211 -2.15 11.12 -23.17
N ARG A 212 -2.13 11.55 -21.91
CA ARG A 212 -1.03 11.33 -20.97
C ARG A 212 -0.95 9.88 -20.47
N TRP A 213 -2.10 9.26 -20.22
CA TRP A 213 -2.19 7.98 -19.51
C TRP A 213 -2.70 6.81 -20.36
N GLU A 214 -3.05 7.04 -21.61
CA GLU A 214 -3.46 5.98 -22.53
C GLU A 214 -2.49 4.78 -22.49
N GLY A 215 -3.03 3.60 -22.21
CA GLY A 215 -2.28 2.35 -22.14
C GLY A 215 -1.50 2.12 -20.82
N VAL A 216 -1.43 3.09 -19.91
CA VAL A 216 -0.82 2.92 -18.58
C VAL A 216 -1.87 2.40 -17.61
N PRO A 217 -1.75 1.16 -17.10
CA PRO A 217 -2.66 0.66 -16.08
C PRO A 217 -2.41 1.32 -14.73
N ILE A 218 -3.51 1.73 -14.08
CA ILE A 218 -3.48 2.20 -12.70
C ILE A 218 -4.12 1.15 -11.81
N TYR A 219 -3.36 0.60 -10.87
CA TYR A 219 -3.83 -0.42 -9.95
C TYR A 219 -4.18 0.22 -8.61
N LEU A 220 -5.37 -0.05 -8.13
CA LEU A 220 -5.83 0.32 -6.80
C LEU A 220 -6.04 -0.97 -6.01
N ARG A 221 -5.56 -1.04 -4.78
CA ARG A 221 -6.02 -2.05 -3.82
C ARG A 221 -6.19 -1.47 -2.42
N SER A 222 -7.24 -1.91 -1.75
CA SER A 222 -7.46 -1.61 -0.35
C SER A 222 -8.19 -2.74 0.33
N GLY A 223 -7.90 -2.93 1.62
CA GLY A 223 -8.64 -3.88 2.42
C GLY A 223 -8.26 -3.86 3.90
N LYS A 224 -9.10 -4.54 4.67
CA LYS A 224 -8.96 -4.75 6.11
C LYS A 224 -8.44 -6.12 6.44
N ALA A 225 -7.91 -6.23 7.66
CA ALA A 225 -7.31 -7.43 8.20
C ALA A 225 -6.21 -8.02 7.30
N LEU A 226 -5.44 -7.14 6.65
CA LEU A 226 -4.30 -7.48 5.82
C LEU A 226 -3.03 -7.66 6.67
N TRP A 227 -1.95 -8.14 6.06
CA TRP A 227 -0.71 -8.44 6.79
C TRP A 227 -0.11 -7.23 7.51
N LYS A 228 -0.12 -6.06 6.87
CA LYS A 228 0.42 -4.81 7.40
C LYS A 228 -0.52 -3.64 7.19
N ARG A 229 -0.28 -2.58 7.98
CA ARG A 229 -0.82 -1.26 7.70
C ARG A 229 0.15 -0.51 6.79
N GLY A 230 -0.36 0.10 5.73
CA GLY A 230 0.44 0.87 4.79
C GLY A 230 -0.42 1.66 3.83
N THR A 231 -0.01 2.88 3.52
CA THR A 231 -0.57 3.66 2.42
C THR A 231 0.59 4.15 1.58
N GLU A 232 0.77 3.51 0.42
CA GLU A 232 1.88 3.76 -0.47
C GLU A 232 1.40 3.93 -1.92
N ILE A 233 2.05 4.82 -2.65
CA ILE A 233 1.83 5.01 -4.09
C ILE A 233 3.14 4.70 -4.80
N ILE A 234 3.12 3.73 -5.71
CA ILE A 234 4.28 3.28 -6.46
C ILE A 234 4.09 3.72 -7.90
N VAL A 235 5.02 4.53 -8.41
CA VAL A 235 5.16 4.84 -9.83
C VAL A 235 6.32 4.01 -10.37
N GLU A 236 6.01 2.98 -11.17
CA GLU A 236 7.01 2.11 -11.78
C GLU A 236 7.31 2.59 -13.20
N PHE A 237 8.59 2.82 -13.48
CA PHE A 237 9.08 3.26 -14.79
C PHE A 237 9.41 2.07 -15.69
N LYS A 238 9.27 2.27 -17.00
CA LYS A 238 9.67 1.30 -18.02
C LYS A 238 11.17 0.96 -17.89
N LYS A 239 11.48 -0.32 -18.08
CA LYS A 239 12.86 -0.82 -18.01
C LYS A 239 13.71 -0.24 -19.14
N ALA A 240 14.98 0.07 -18.83
CA ALA A 240 15.95 0.42 -19.84
C ALA A 240 16.24 -0.77 -20.79
N PRO A 241 16.55 -0.52 -22.07
CA PRO A 241 16.96 -1.57 -22.99
C PRO A 241 18.21 -2.32 -22.47
N GLN A 242 18.15 -3.65 -22.45
CA GLN A 242 19.24 -4.49 -21.91
C GLN A 242 20.49 -4.58 -22.80
N VAL A 243 20.49 -3.95 -23.98
CA VAL A 243 21.51 -4.13 -25.03
C VAL A 243 22.93 -3.87 -24.52
N LEU A 244 23.11 -2.88 -23.65
CA LEU A 244 24.41 -2.51 -23.10
C LEU A 244 25.03 -3.58 -22.20
N PHE A 245 24.22 -4.49 -21.65
CA PHE A 245 24.64 -5.43 -20.61
C PHE A 245 24.74 -6.89 -21.09
N ARG A 246 24.49 -7.17 -22.38
CA ARG A 246 24.41 -8.54 -22.93
C ARG A 246 25.63 -9.42 -22.68
N ASN A 247 26.83 -8.84 -22.62
CA ASN A 247 28.09 -9.56 -22.42
C ASN A 247 28.64 -9.42 -20.99
N THR A 248 27.76 -9.16 -20.02
CA THR A 248 28.13 -8.89 -18.63
C THR A 248 27.43 -9.90 -17.71
N ALA A 249 27.77 -9.91 -16.42
CA ALA A 249 27.07 -10.75 -15.44
C ALA A 249 25.65 -10.25 -15.11
N VAL A 250 25.23 -9.10 -15.65
CA VAL A 250 23.89 -8.53 -15.45
C VAL A 250 22.88 -9.31 -16.30
N LYS A 251 22.10 -10.17 -15.64
CA LYS A 251 21.07 -11.00 -16.30
C LYS A 251 19.78 -10.23 -16.58
N GLU A 252 19.39 -9.35 -15.66
CA GLU A 252 18.19 -8.52 -15.79
C GLU A 252 18.41 -7.14 -15.20
N ILE A 253 17.73 -6.13 -15.77
CA ILE A 253 17.68 -4.77 -15.26
C ILE A 253 16.31 -4.57 -14.60
N GLY A 254 16.31 -4.28 -13.30
CA GLY A 254 15.10 -3.93 -12.57
C GLY A 254 14.51 -2.59 -13.04
N ALA A 255 13.18 -2.45 -12.94
CA ALA A 255 12.51 -1.18 -13.18
C ALA A 255 12.96 -0.14 -12.15
N ASN A 256 12.98 1.14 -12.55
CA ASN A 256 13.13 2.22 -11.57
C ASN A 256 11.75 2.49 -10.95
N ARG A 257 11.74 2.92 -9.68
CA ARG A 257 10.50 3.19 -8.97
C ARG A 257 10.61 4.49 -8.20
N LEU A 258 9.51 5.23 -8.19
CA LEU A 258 9.30 6.34 -7.29
C LEU A 258 8.15 5.97 -6.36
N ILE A 259 8.40 6.03 -5.07
CA ILE A 259 7.51 5.53 -4.03
C ILE A 259 7.16 6.69 -3.10
N PHE A 260 5.88 6.98 -2.98
CA PHE A 260 5.35 7.92 -1.99
C PHE A 260 4.82 7.14 -0.79
N HIS A 261 5.43 7.34 0.35
CA HIS A 261 5.00 6.79 1.63
C HIS A 261 4.08 7.80 2.31
N ILE A 262 2.78 7.51 2.35
CA ILE A 262 1.76 8.41 2.90
C ILE A 262 1.60 8.20 4.42
N GLN A 263 1.53 6.93 4.85
CA GLN A 263 1.47 6.51 6.26
C GLN A 263 1.79 5.00 6.38
N PRO A 264 2.27 4.49 7.53
CA PRO A 264 2.64 5.24 8.75
C PRO A 264 3.98 5.98 8.60
N TYR A 265 4.88 5.48 7.76
CA TYR A 265 6.08 6.20 7.36
C TYR A 265 5.69 7.29 6.34
N GLN A 266 6.27 8.47 6.51
CA GLN A 266 5.99 9.65 5.69
C GLN A 266 7.27 10.04 4.96
N GLY A 267 7.29 9.90 3.65
CA GLY A 267 8.52 10.09 2.88
C GLY A 267 8.38 9.80 1.40
N ILE A 268 9.48 9.99 0.68
CA ILE A 268 9.61 9.69 -0.74
C ILE A 268 10.87 8.85 -0.93
N GLU A 269 10.78 7.82 -1.76
CA GLU A 269 11.88 6.92 -2.07
C GLU A 269 12.02 6.75 -3.58
N VAL A 270 13.26 6.89 -4.08
CA VAL A 270 13.62 6.61 -5.46
C VAL A 270 14.50 5.37 -5.48
N GLN A 271 14.01 4.32 -6.15
CA GLN A 271 14.74 3.10 -6.37
C GLN A 271 15.30 3.04 -7.79
N PHE A 272 16.60 2.79 -7.91
CA PHE A 272 17.30 2.68 -9.20
C PHE A 272 18.44 1.64 -9.11
N GLN A 273 19.07 1.33 -10.24
CA GLN A 273 20.12 0.31 -10.31
C GLN A 273 21.51 0.95 -10.14
N ALA A 274 22.36 0.36 -9.30
CA ALA A 274 23.76 0.77 -9.12
C ALA A 274 24.72 -0.41 -9.22
N LYS A 275 25.97 -0.13 -9.62
CA LYS A 275 27.02 -1.15 -9.71
C LYS A 275 27.41 -1.63 -8.31
N ILE A 276 27.44 -2.95 -8.13
CA ILE A 276 28.00 -3.57 -6.93
C ILE A 276 29.51 -3.27 -6.87
N PRO A 277 30.04 -2.72 -5.76
CA PRO A 277 31.48 -2.53 -5.59
C PRO A 277 32.23 -3.86 -5.76
N GLY A 278 33.28 -3.87 -6.58
CA GLY A 278 34.02 -5.09 -6.93
C GLY A 278 34.49 -5.12 -8.38
N PRO A 279 35.27 -6.15 -8.78
CA PRO A 279 35.86 -6.25 -10.12
C PRO A 279 34.83 -6.63 -11.20
N THR A 280 33.73 -7.29 -10.83
CA THR A 280 32.69 -7.72 -11.76
C THR A 280 31.63 -6.63 -11.98
N LEU A 281 31.15 -6.50 -13.21
CA LEU A 281 29.99 -5.66 -13.52
C LEU A 281 28.70 -6.40 -13.19
N GLN A 282 28.17 -6.12 -12.00
CA GLN A 282 26.87 -6.57 -11.52
C GLN A 282 26.10 -5.35 -11.02
N LEU A 283 24.78 -5.37 -11.19
CA LEU A 283 23.90 -4.31 -10.72
C LEU A 283 23.05 -4.83 -9.56
N GLN A 284 22.70 -3.93 -8.65
CA GLN A 284 21.70 -4.16 -7.62
C GLN A 284 20.77 -2.93 -7.50
N PRO A 285 19.52 -3.12 -7.09
CA PRO A 285 18.67 -2.00 -6.70
C PRO A 285 19.26 -1.29 -5.48
N VAL A 286 19.25 0.03 -5.52
CA VAL A 286 19.58 0.90 -4.38
C VAL A 286 18.49 1.96 -4.24
N ASN A 287 18.31 2.48 -3.03
CA ASN A 287 17.26 3.44 -2.72
C ASN A 287 17.87 4.77 -2.24
N MET A 288 17.39 5.87 -2.77
CA MET A 288 17.54 7.21 -2.18
C MET A 288 16.25 7.55 -1.44
N ARG A 289 16.36 7.92 -0.16
CA ARG A 289 15.20 8.16 0.71
C ARG A 289 15.19 9.57 1.25
N PHE A 290 13.99 10.13 1.28
CA PHE A 290 13.64 11.36 1.95
C PHE A 290 12.56 11.03 2.99
N GLY A 291 12.80 11.35 4.26
CA GLY A 291 11.84 11.17 5.35
C GLY A 291 11.44 12.51 5.96
N TYR A 292 10.14 12.72 6.19
CA TYR A 292 9.64 13.96 6.80
C TYR A 292 10.19 14.18 8.20
N GLY A 293 10.30 13.12 9.01
CA GLY A 293 10.80 13.19 10.38
C GLY A 293 12.26 13.61 10.49
N ASP A 294 13.07 13.31 9.46
CA ASP A 294 14.50 13.66 9.44
C ASP A 294 14.71 15.06 8.87
N ALA A 295 13.94 15.44 7.86
CA ALA A 295 14.10 16.70 7.15
C ALA A 295 13.44 17.91 7.83
N PHE A 296 12.35 17.70 8.57
CA PHE A 296 11.56 18.78 9.14
C PHE A 296 11.29 18.59 10.63
N LYS A 297 11.59 19.63 11.42
CA LYS A 297 11.20 19.74 12.82
C LYS A 297 9.84 20.44 12.93
N ALA A 298 8.79 19.84 12.39
CA ALA A 298 7.44 20.41 12.43
C ALA A 298 6.49 19.59 13.30
N SER A 299 5.57 20.26 13.99
CA SER A 299 4.44 19.63 14.67
C SER A 299 3.57 18.93 13.64
N ARG A 300 3.27 17.65 13.86
CA ARG A 300 2.35 16.88 13.02
C ARG A 300 0.93 17.40 13.24
N TYR A 301 0.47 18.32 12.40
CA TYR A 301 -0.93 18.71 12.40
C TYR A 301 -1.78 17.51 11.97
N THR A 302 -2.92 17.34 12.63
CA THR A 302 -3.94 16.39 12.19
C THR A 302 -4.58 16.93 10.91
N GLY A 303 -5.08 16.03 10.05
CA GLY A 303 -5.71 16.44 8.79
C GLY A 303 -6.85 17.44 8.97
N TYR A 304 -7.58 17.38 10.09
CA TYR A 304 -8.67 18.30 10.40
C TYR A 304 -8.21 19.72 10.74
N GLU A 305 -7.10 19.89 11.44
CA GLU A 305 -6.58 21.21 11.80
C GLU A 305 -6.24 22.02 10.54
N VAL A 306 -5.54 21.39 9.60
CA VAL A 306 -5.18 22.01 8.31
C VAL A 306 -6.43 22.35 7.51
N MET A 307 -7.41 21.43 7.45
CA MET A 307 -8.65 21.67 6.73
C MET A 307 -9.47 22.83 7.33
N ILE A 308 -9.63 22.88 8.66
CA ILE A 308 -10.34 23.99 9.32
C ILE A 308 -9.61 25.32 9.10
N TYR A 309 -8.27 25.31 9.14
CA TYR A 309 -7.46 26.47 8.81
C TYR A 309 -7.68 26.95 7.37
N SER A 310 -7.61 26.05 6.38
CA SER A 310 -7.86 26.35 4.96
C SER A 310 -9.28 26.88 4.74
N CYS A 311 -10.28 26.24 5.34
CA CYS A 311 -11.66 26.71 5.31
C CYS A 311 -11.83 28.10 5.91
N SER A 312 -11.09 28.45 6.97
CA SER A 312 -11.14 29.81 7.55
C SER A 312 -10.53 30.87 6.64
N HIS A 313 -9.55 30.50 5.82
CA HIS A 313 -8.93 31.38 4.82
C HIS A 313 -9.66 31.41 3.48
N GLY A 314 -10.63 30.53 3.27
CA GLY A 314 -11.37 30.43 2.02
C GLY A 314 -10.71 29.54 0.97
N ASP A 315 -9.64 28.85 1.34
CA ASP A 315 -8.96 27.93 0.44
C ASP A 315 -9.68 26.58 0.39
N ALA A 316 -10.25 26.29 -0.78
CA ALA A 316 -10.98 25.05 -1.05
C ALA A 316 -10.11 23.96 -1.68
N THR A 317 -8.78 24.14 -1.79
CA THR A 317 -7.87 23.20 -2.47
C THR A 317 -7.92 21.78 -1.87
N LEU A 318 -8.09 21.69 -0.56
CA LEU A 318 -8.15 20.43 0.20
C LEU A 318 -9.57 19.84 0.32
N PHE A 319 -10.54 20.40 -0.41
CA PHE A 319 -11.94 20.01 -0.30
C PHE A 319 -12.49 19.53 -1.63
N SER A 320 -13.36 18.53 -1.57
CA SER A 320 -13.98 17.97 -2.76
C SER A 320 -15.12 18.85 -3.26
N ARG A 321 -15.01 19.33 -4.50
CA ARG A 321 -16.08 20.03 -5.21
C ARG A 321 -17.18 19.04 -5.61
N GLY A 322 -18.42 19.50 -5.74
CA GLY A 322 -19.58 18.62 -6.01
C GLY A 322 -19.40 17.74 -7.25
N ASP A 323 -18.96 18.32 -8.36
CA ASP A 323 -18.64 17.63 -9.62
C ASP A 323 -17.58 16.53 -9.46
N LEU A 324 -16.56 16.77 -8.62
CA LEU A 324 -15.53 15.78 -8.33
C LEU A 324 -16.10 14.58 -7.56
N VAL A 325 -17.02 14.81 -6.62
CA VAL A 325 -17.70 13.75 -5.87
C VAL A 325 -18.64 12.96 -6.78
N GLU A 326 -19.36 13.64 -7.67
CA GLU A 326 -20.23 13.01 -8.67
C GLU A 326 -19.41 12.16 -9.66
N ALA A 327 -18.29 12.68 -10.17
CA ALA A 327 -17.39 11.94 -11.06
C ALA A 327 -16.82 10.68 -10.39
N ALA A 328 -16.47 10.76 -9.11
CA ALA A 328 -16.04 9.61 -8.32
C ALA A 328 -17.16 8.55 -8.18
N TRP A 329 -18.40 8.99 -7.91
CA TRP A 329 -19.56 8.08 -7.86
C TRP A 329 -19.89 7.46 -9.22
N ARG A 330 -19.76 8.22 -10.31
CA ARG A 330 -19.94 7.73 -11.69
C ARG A 330 -19.02 6.54 -11.99
N VAL A 331 -17.79 6.56 -11.49
CA VAL A 331 -16.83 5.45 -11.63
C VAL A 331 -17.17 4.28 -10.69
N ALA A 332 -17.60 4.55 -9.46
CA ALA A 332 -17.88 3.51 -8.46
C ALA A 332 -19.23 2.79 -8.66
N GLN A 333 -20.23 3.45 -9.24
CA GLN A 333 -21.59 2.93 -9.36
C GLN A 333 -21.68 1.59 -10.11
N PRO A 334 -21.07 1.41 -11.30
CA PRO A 334 -21.15 0.13 -12.02
C PRO A 334 -20.53 -1.04 -11.25
N LEU A 335 -19.49 -0.78 -10.44
CA LEU A 335 -18.86 -1.81 -9.60
C LEU A 335 -19.85 -2.31 -8.54
N MET A 336 -20.55 -1.37 -7.89
CA MET A 336 -21.58 -1.69 -6.90
C MET A 336 -22.75 -2.46 -7.51
N ASP A 337 -23.24 -2.01 -8.67
CA ASP A 337 -24.37 -2.64 -9.36
C ASP A 337 -24.03 -4.08 -9.77
N TYR A 338 -22.84 -4.28 -10.36
CA TYR A 338 -22.36 -5.60 -10.73
C TYR A 338 -22.21 -6.54 -9.51
N TRP A 339 -21.65 -6.05 -8.41
CA TRP A 339 -21.48 -6.83 -7.19
C TRP A 339 -22.78 -7.18 -6.49
N LYS A 340 -23.80 -6.33 -6.60
CA LYS A 340 -25.14 -6.63 -6.10
C LYS A 340 -25.84 -7.70 -6.95
N ALA A 341 -25.58 -7.71 -8.26
CA ALA A 341 -26.20 -8.64 -9.21
C ALA A 341 -25.49 -10.01 -9.29
N THR A 342 -24.25 -10.11 -8.82
CA THR A 342 -23.45 -11.34 -8.90
C THR A 342 -23.20 -11.96 -7.54
N PRO A 343 -23.20 -13.30 -7.42
CA PRO A 343 -22.92 -13.96 -6.16
C PRO A 343 -21.48 -13.69 -5.70
N ALA A 344 -21.29 -13.59 -4.38
CA ALA A 344 -19.98 -13.46 -3.77
C ALA A 344 -19.52 -14.81 -3.23
N ASP A 345 -18.34 -15.26 -3.65
CA ASP A 345 -17.66 -16.41 -3.06
C ASP A 345 -16.80 -15.93 -1.89
N PHE A 346 -17.40 -15.88 -0.69
CA PHE A 346 -16.79 -15.37 0.54
C PHE A 346 -16.91 -16.39 1.68
N PRO A 347 -15.93 -16.41 2.62
CA PRO A 347 -14.68 -15.64 2.60
C PRO A 347 -13.66 -16.21 1.61
N ASN A 348 -12.82 -15.35 1.03
CA ASN A 348 -11.87 -15.74 -0.02
C ASN A 348 -10.42 -15.28 0.23
N TYR A 349 -10.13 -14.75 1.41
CA TYR A 349 -8.76 -14.52 1.86
C TYR A 349 -8.62 -14.69 3.36
N ALA A 350 -7.46 -15.17 3.81
CA ALA A 350 -7.18 -15.37 5.22
C ALA A 350 -6.82 -14.04 5.91
N ARG A 351 -7.21 -13.91 7.19
CA ARG A 351 -6.78 -12.80 8.03
C ARG A 351 -5.25 -12.73 8.08
N GLY A 352 -4.68 -11.55 7.88
CA GLY A 352 -3.24 -11.32 7.88
C GLY A 352 -2.51 -11.68 6.58
N SER A 353 -3.23 -12.06 5.52
CA SER A 353 -2.66 -12.18 4.16
C SER A 353 -2.67 -10.84 3.41
N TRP A 354 -2.17 -10.81 2.18
CA TRP A 354 -2.25 -9.62 1.30
C TRP A 354 -3.63 -9.42 0.64
N GLY A 355 -4.57 -10.34 0.84
CA GLY A 355 -5.87 -10.34 0.17
C GLY A 355 -6.07 -11.58 -0.69
N PRO A 356 -7.15 -11.62 -1.50
CA PRO A 356 -7.49 -12.78 -2.31
C PRO A 356 -6.52 -12.96 -3.48
N THR A 357 -6.25 -14.21 -3.87
CA THR A 357 -5.38 -14.55 -5.01
C THR A 357 -5.82 -13.88 -6.31
N ALA A 358 -7.13 -13.65 -6.50
CA ALA A 358 -7.66 -12.95 -7.66
C ALA A 358 -7.09 -11.52 -7.83
N ALA A 359 -6.73 -10.82 -6.73
CA ALA A 359 -6.11 -9.50 -6.80
C ALA A 359 -4.70 -9.53 -7.41
N GLU A 360 -4.04 -10.67 -7.30
CA GLU A 360 -2.72 -10.92 -7.84
C GLU A 360 -2.81 -11.34 -9.31
N ASP A 361 -3.77 -12.20 -9.62
CA ASP A 361 -4.07 -12.56 -11.00
C ASP A 361 -4.47 -11.32 -11.82
N LEU A 362 -5.12 -10.33 -11.20
CA LEU A 362 -5.51 -9.08 -11.84
C LEU A 362 -4.31 -8.33 -12.45
N ILE A 363 -3.24 -8.14 -11.67
CA ILE A 363 -2.02 -7.47 -12.15
C ILE A 363 -1.12 -8.44 -12.93
N GLY A 364 -1.17 -9.73 -12.61
CA GLY A 364 -0.44 -10.80 -13.29
C GLY A 364 -0.86 -11.01 -14.75
N LYS A 365 -2.14 -10.79 -15.08
CA LYS A 365 -2.65 -10.79 -16.48
C LYS A 365 -1.90 -9.81 -17.39
N ASP A 366 -1.33 -8.77 -16.79
CA ASP A 366 -0.59 -7.72 -17.45
C ASP A 366 0.95 -7.97 -17.42
N GLY A 367 1.39 -9.14 -16.93
CA GLY A 367 2.81 -9.49 -16.77
C GLY A 367 3.50 -8.74 -15.62
N ARG A 368 2.73 -8.20 -14.68
CA ARG A 368 3.18 -7.34 -13.58
C ARG A 368 2.91 -7.98 -12.23
N ARG A 369 3.46 -7.39 -11.16
CA ARG A 369 3.23 -7.81 -9.77
C ARG A 369 3.05 -6.60 -8.88
N TRP A 370 2.34 -6.79 -7.77
CA TRP A 370 2.27 -5.78 -6.72
C TRP A 370 3.66 -5.58 -6.12
N PHE A 371 4.06 -4.32 -5.97
CA PHE A 371 5.29 -3.98 -5.28
C PHE A 371 5.03 -3.91 -3.77
N GLU A 372 5.57 -4.88 -3.04
CA GLU A 372 5.43 -4.97 -1.60
C GLU A 372 6.61 -4.32 -0.87
N LEU A 373 6.27 -3.43 0.06
CA LEU A 373 7.23 -2.77 0.93
C LEU A 373 7.21 -3.45 2.31
N LEU A 374 8.35 -4.03 2.69
CA LEU A 374 8.60 -4.42 4.07
C LEU A 374 8.83 -3.16 4.91
N SER A 375 8.19 -3.10 6.07
CA SER A 375 8.37 -2.02 7.05
C SER A 375 9.15 -2.52 8.27
N ASP A 376 9.68 -1.60 9.06
CA ASP A 376 10.33 -1.89 10.34
C ASP A 376 9.41 -2.70 11.26
N GLU A 377 8.10 -2.44 11.23
CA GLU A 377 7.11 -3.20 12.01
C GLU A 377 7.07 -4.68 11.61
N VAL A 378 7.22 -4.97 10.31
CA VAL A 378 7.29 -6.35 9.83
C VAL A 378 8.57 -7.00 10.31
N LEU A 379 9.72 -6.31 10.19
CA LEU A 379 10.98 -6.83 10.72
C LEU A 379 10.93 -7.07 12.22
N LYS A 380 10.31 -6.18 13.01
CA LYS A 380 10.19 -6.34 14.46
C LYS A 380 9.36 -7.54 14.90
N LYS A 381 8.50 -8.09 14.03
CA LYS A 381 7.81 -9.38 14.29
C LYS A 381 8.78 -10.57 14.22
N ILE A 382 9.90 -10.40 13.52
CA ILE A 382 10.96 -11.40 13.43
C ILE A 382 11.84 -11.24 14.67
N GLU A 383 11.97 -12.33 15.42
CA GLU A 383 12.65 -12.30 16.72
C GLU A 383 14.04 -11.70 16.68
N ILE A 384 14.86 -12.04 15.67
CA ILE A 384 16.25 -11.55 15.58
C ILE A 384 16.34 -10.03 15.37
N PHE A 385 15.26 -9.37 14.95
CA PHE A 385 15.20 -7.93 14.68
C PHE A 385 14.27 -7.17 15.65
N LYS A 386 13.62 -7.86 16.60
CA LYS A 386 12.57 -7.27 17.46
C LYS A 386 13.02 -6.03 18.23
N ASP A 387 14.26 -6.04 18.71
CA ASP A 387 14.86 -4.98 19.52
C ASP A 387 15.65 -3.96 18.67
N GLY A 388 15.52 -4.04 17.34
CA GLY A 388 16.26 -3.20 16.40
C GLY A 388 15.82 -1.75 16.49
N ASP A 389 16.79 -0.83 16.58
CA ASP A 389 16.52 0.59 16.43
C ASP A 389 16.15 0.94 14.97
N PRO A 390 15.47 2.07 14.70
CA PRO A 390 15.01 2.42 13.35
C PRO A 390 16.13 2.53 12.31
N LEU A 391 17.33 2.96 12.71
CA LEU A 391 18.45 3.11 11.78
C LEU A 391 18.98 1.73 11.35
N PHE A 392 19.15 0.84 12.32
CA PHE A 392 19.51 -0.55 12.08
C PHE A 392 18.48 -1.26 11.18
N LEU A 393 17.18 -1.15 11.50
CA LEU A 393 16.11 -1.80 10.72
C LEU A 393 16.03 -1.26 9.30
N SER A 394 16.18 0.05 9.12
CA SER A 394 16.25 0.66 7.78
C SER A 394 17.40 0.08 6.96
N GLN A 395 18.58 -0.12 7.55
CA GLN A 395 19.71 -0.78 6.87
C GLN A 395 19.43 -2.24 6.53
N VAL A 396 18.75 -2.98 7.42
CA VAL A 396 18.32 -4.36 7.12
C VAL A 396 17.36 -4.37 5.93
N ILE A 397 16.34 -3.50 5.91
CA ILE A 397 15.41 -3.38 4.79
C ILE A 397 16.15 -3.06 3.49
N LEU A 398 17.15 -2.18 3.53
CA LEU A 398 17.97 -1.84 2.36
C LEU A 398 18.83 -3.00 1.86
N ALA A 399 19.17 -3.94 2.74
CA ALA A 399 19.95 -5.12 2.40
C ALA A 399 19.10 -6.31 1.95
N LEU A 400 17.77 -6.27 2.12
CA LEU A 400 16.87 -7.31 1.64
C LEU A 400 16.81 -7.31 0.11
N ARG A 401 17.03 -8.49 -0.47
CA ARG A 401 16.95 -8.72 -1.91
C ARG A 401 15.66 -9.48 -2.23
N PRO A 402 14.83 -9.01 -3.17
CA PRO A 402 13.67 -9.77 -3.60
C PRO A 402 14.12 -11.03 -4.35
N GLU A 403 13.52 -12.17 -4.00
CA GLU A 403 13.70 -13.45 -4.68
C GLU A 403 12.34 -14.09 -4.96
N VAL A 404 12.26 -14.87 -6.03
CA VAL A 404 11.03 -15.53 -6.47
C VAL A 404 11.32 -17.02 -6.55
N ALA A 405 10.43 -17.83 -5.98
CA ALA A 405 10.48 -19.28 -6.14
C ALA A 405 9.17 -19.80 -6.70
N PHE A 406 9.25 -20.80 -7.57
CA PHE A 406 8.07 -21.43 -8.17
C PHE A 406 7.62 -22.64 -7.34
N ALA A 407 6.33 -22.99 -7.44
CA ALA A 407 5.80 -24.17 -6.78
C ALA A 407 6.64 -25.43 -7.11
N GLY A 408 7.04 -26.18 -6.08
CA GLY A 408 7.90 -27.35 -6.17
C GLY A 408 9.40 -27.06 -6.07
N GLU A 409 9.83 -25.79 -6.19
CA GLU A 409 11.24 -25.41 -6.13
C GLU A 409 11.80 -25.60 -4.71
N THR A 410 13.01 -26.19 -4.62
CA THR A 410 13.70 -26.35 -3.34
C THR A 410 14.53 -25.11 -3.05
N LEU A 411 14.13 -24.37 -2.01
CA LEU A 411 14.76 -23.13 -1.56
C LEU A 411 15.97 -23.39 -0.68
N ILE A 412 15.85 -24.38 0.21
CA ILE A 412 16.91 -24.81 1.11
C ILE A 412 16.98 -26.32 1.06
N LYS A 413 18.19 -26.87 0.96
CA LYS A 413 18.41 -28.31 1.10
C LYS A 413 19.14 -28.59 2.41
N LYS A 414 18.67 -29.56 3.18
CA LYS A 414 19.34 -30.01 4.40
C LYS A 414 20.79 -30.41 4.09
N GLY A 415 21.71 -30.01 4.96
CA GLY A 415 23.15 -30.29 4.81
C GLY A 415 23.93 -29.21 4.07
N ASP A 416 23.29 -28.40 3.22
CA ASP A 416 23.97 -27.31 2.51
C ASP A 416 24.42 -26.23 3.50
N ILE A 417 25.50 -25.51 3.18
CA ILE A 417 25.95 -24.40 4.03
C ILE A 417 25.04 -23.19 3.77
N GLY A 418 24.23 -22.83 4.76
CA GLY A 418 23.35 -21.66 4.65
C GLY A 418 24.11 -20.35 4.68
N ARG A 419 23.72 -19.39 3.82
CA ARG A 419 24.30 -18.04 3.79
C ARG A 419 23.28 -16.92 3.83
N GLU A 420 22.00 -17.26 3.76
CA GLU A 420 20.91 -16.29 3.75
C GLU A 420 19.73 -16.75 4.59
N MET A 421 18.92 -15.80 5.01
CA MET A 421 17.57 -16.05 5.53
C MET A 421 16.54 -15.52 4.56
N TYR A 422 15.30 -15.97 4.72
CA TYR A 422 14.20 -15.57 3.87
C TYR A 422 13.02 -15.13 4.72
N VAL A 423 12.47 -13.96 4.39
CA VAL A 423 11.14 -13.54 4.84
C VAL A 423 10.16 -13.90 3.73
N ILE A 424 9.11 -14.64 4.07
CA ILE A 424 8.04 -14.94 3.12
C ILE A 424 7.19 -13.69 3.00
N VAL A 425 7.37 -12.94 1.91
CA VAL A 425 6.46 -11.84 1.61
C VAL A 425 5.13 -12.41 1.20
N ARG A 426 5.16 -13.48 0.38
CA ARG A 426 3.97 -14.12 -0.13
C ARG A 426 4.23 -15.57 -0.49
N GLY A 427 3.23 -16.42 -0.30
CA GLY A 427 3.23 -17.81 -0.69
C GLY A 427 3.40 -18.75 0.50
N GLN A 428 3.49 -20.04 0.21
CA GLN A 428 3.68 -21.06 1.22
C GLN A 428 4.91 -21.89 0.91
N VAL A 429 5.68 -22.22 1.94
CA VAL A 429 6.79 -23.16 1.85
C VAL A 429 6.58 -24.29 2.86
N GLU A 430 7.03 -25.48 2.50
CA GLU A 430 6.97 -26.67 3.34
C GLU A 430 8.37 -27.03 3.81
N VAL A 431 8.50 -27.26 5.12
CA VAL A 431 9.70 -27.84 5.73
C VAL A 431 9.55 -29.35 5.70
N LEU A 432 10.52 -30.04 5.12
CA LEU A 432 10.51 -31.48 4.90
C LEU A 432 11.52 -32.19 5.82
N ASP A 433 11.15 -33.38 6.28
CA ASP A 433 12.08 -34.31 6.94
C ASP A 433 12.95 -35.10 5.93
N ASP A 434 13.79 -35.99 6.44
CA ASP A 434 14.69 -36.82 5.62
C ASP A 434 13.95 -37.80 4.70
N ALA A 435 12.70 -38.12 5.01
CA ALA A 435 11.84 -38.98 4.19
C ALA A 435 10.97 -38.17 3.20
N GLY A 436 11.10 -36.84 3.18
CA GLY A 436 10.31 -35.95 2.33
C GLY A 436 8.90 -35.67 2.85
N LYS A 437 8.59 -36.05 4.11
CA LYS A 437 7.31 -35.74 4.75
C LYS A 437 7.30 -34.30 5.24
N VAL A 438 6.15 -33.63 5.06
CA VAL A 438 5.95 -32.25 5.53
C VAL A 438 5.89 -32.24 7.07
N LEU A 439 6.85 -31.55 7.68
CA LEU A 439 6.90 -31.31 9.12
C LEU A 439 6.07 -30.07 9.49
N ARG A 440 6.21 -29.00 8.70
CA ARG A 440 5.56 -27.72 8.94
C ARG A 440 5.38 -26.97 7.63
N THR A 441 4.32 -26.16 7.54
CA THR A 441 4.13 -25.19 6.45
C THR A 441 4.29 -23.78 7.02
N PHE A 442 5.11 -22.98 6.35
CA PHE A 442 5.23 -21.54 6.60
C PHE A 442 4.47 -20.77 5.52
N LYS A 443 3.94 -19.61 5.88
CA LYS A 443 3.07 -18.76 5.05
C LYS A 443 3.53 -17.29 5.10
N ASP A 444 2.79 -16.42 4.40
CA ASP A 444 2.99 -14.96 4.40
C ASP A 444 3.33 -14.43 5.81
N GLY A 445 4.47 -13.75 5.91
CA GLY A 445 5.01 -13.16 7.13
C GLY A 445 5.90 -14.07 7.97
N ASP A 446 5.93 -15.37 7.72
CA ASP A 446 6.86 -16.28 8.38
C ASP A 446 8.29 -16.09 7.83
N VAL A 447 9.25 -16.53 8.64
CA VAL A 447 10.68 -16.45 8.34
C VAL A 447 11.27 -17.84 8.42
N PHE A 448 12.25 -18.12 7.56
CA PHE A 448 13.02 -19.34 7.63
C PHE A 448 14.49 -19.11 7.25
N GLY A 449 15.37 -19.93 7.81
CA GLY A 449 16.80 -19.91 7.51
C GLY A 449 17.61 -18.84 8.26
N GLU A 450 17.00 -18.13 9.21
CA GLU A 450 17.59 -17.07 10.04
C GLU A 450 18.81 -17.51 10.86
N ILE A 451 18.87 -18.79 11.24
CA ILE A 451 20.04 -19.37 11.95
C ILE A 451 21.31 -19.24 11.10
N ALA A 452 21.20 -19.29 9.77
CA ALA A 452 22.36 -19.15 8.88
C ALA A 452 23.01 -17.77 8.94
N LEU A 453 22.29 -16.74 9.41
CA LEU A 453 22.89 -15.43 9.65
C LEU A 453 23.79 -15.41 10.89
N LEU A 454 23.47 -16.23 11.88
CA LEU A 454 24.11 -16.21 13.19
C LEU A 454 25.41 -17.02 13.17
N ILE A 455 25.39 -18.20 12.57
CA ILE A 455 26.50 -19.16 12.59
C ILE A 455 26.71 -19.80 11.23
N HIS A 456 27.96 -20.15 10.91
CA HIS A 456 28.25 -20.99 9.75
C HIS A 456 27.88 -22.44 10.07
N THR A 457 26.66 -22.83 9.73
CA THR A 457 26.19 -24.21 9.92
C THR A 457 25.48 -24.75 8.69
N ALA A 458 25.49 -26.07 8.60
CA ALA A 458 24.68 -26.79 7.64
C ALA A 458 23.19 -26.55 7.93
N ARG A 459 22.39 -26.41 6.88
CA ARG A 459 20.94 -26.26 6.96
C ARG A 459 20.35 -27.49 7.65
N THR A 460 19.48 -27.27 8.63
CA THR A 460 18.92 -28.31 9.50
C THR A 460 17.78 -29.09 8.85
N ALA A 461 17.09 -28.49 7.88
CA ALA A 461 15.98 -29.08 7.15
C ALA A 461 15.95 -28.63 5.69
N THR A 462 15.23 -29.37 4.86
CA THR A 462 14.94 -29.00 3.48
C THR A 462 13.66 -28.15 3.46
N VAL A 463 13.66 -27.04 2.73
CA VAL A 463 12.51 -26.16 2.54
C VAL A 463 12.17 -26.10 1.06
N ARG A 464 10.91 -26.36 0.73
CA ARG A 464 10.40 -26.37 -0.64
C ARG A 464 9.22 -25.42 -0.78
N ALA A 465 9.17 -24.66 -1.85
CA ALA A 465 8.02 -23.85 -2.20
C ALA A 465 6.82 -24.74 -2.51
N LYS A 466 5.72 -24.55 -1.79
CA LYS A 466 4.44 -25.25 -2.02
C LYS A 466 3.62 -24.52 -3.08
N THR A 467 3.61 -23.20 -3.01
CA THR A 467 3.07 -22.31 -4.04
C THR A 467 4.20 -21.54 -4.70
N SER A 468 3.92 -20.73 -5.72
CA SER A 468 4.84 -19.65 -6.06
C SER A 468 4.97 -18.70 -4.87
N CYS A 469 6.20 -18.29 -4.56
CA CYS A 469 6.53 -17.44 -3.43
C CYS A 469 7.30 -16.20 -3.89
N ASP A 470 6.95 -15.06 -3.30
CA ASP A 470 7.78 -13.85 -3.32
C ASP A 470 8.47 -13.77 -1.94
N LEU A 471 9.79 -13.73 -1.95
CA LEU A 471 10.64 -13.80 -0.78
C LEU A 471 11.52 -12.56 -0.70
N MET A 472 11.93 -12.21 0.51
CA MET A 472 12.97 -11.23 0.75
C MET A 472 14.14 -11.92 1.44
N ALA A 473 15.24 -12.07 0.71
CA ALA A 473 16.45 -12.71 1.17
C ALA A 473 17.38 -11.69 1.85
N LEU A 474 17.92 -12.03 3.02
CA LEU A 474 19.01 -11.30 3.64
C LEU A 474 20.24 -12.18 3.69
N ASP A 475 21.34 -11.73 3.08
CA ASP A 475 22.62 -12.45 3.12
C ASP A 475 23.36 -12.19 4.43
N LYS A 476 24.05 -13.23 4.93
CA LYS A 476 24.92 -13.14 6.11
C LYS A 476 25.97 -12.06 5.96
N ALA A 477 26.62 -11.96 4.80
CA ALA A 477 27.65 -10.95 4.59
C ALA A 477 27.09 -9.51 4.71
N ALA A 478 25.87 -9.29 4.20
CA ALA A 478 25.21 -8.00 4.34
C ALA A 478 24.80 -7.74 5.80
N PHE A 479 24.24 -8.75 6.47
CA PHE A 479 23.85 -8.68 7.87
C PHE A 479 25.03 -8.42 8.82
N SER A 480 26.14 -9.16 8.66
CA SER A 480 27.37 -8.96 9.43
C SER A 480 27.94 -7.55 9.25
N ARG A 481 27.90 -7.00 8.02
CA ARG A 481 28.30 -5.61 7.77
C ARG A 481 27.42 -4.62 8.52
N ILE A 482 26.09 -4.80 8.49
CA ILE A 482 25.16 -3.95 9.24
C ILE A 482 25.46 -4.03 10.74
N LEU A 483 25.70 -5.23 11.28
CA LEU A 483 26.03 -5.39 12.70
C LEU A 483 27.35 -4.73 13.10
N ARG A 484 28.34 -4.60 12.19
CA ARG A 484 29.55 -3.80 12.45
C ARG A 484 29.25 -2.32 12.62
N ASP A 485 28.30 -1.81 11.86
CA ASP A 485 27.88 -0.40 11.94
C ASP A 485 26.96 -0.15 13.15
N HIS A 486 26.43 -1.22 13.77
CA HIS A 486 25.50 -1.21 14.90
C HIS A 486 25.90 -2.19 16.03
N PRO A 487 27.08 -2.02 16.66
CA PRO A 487 27.62 -2.98 17.63
C PRO A 487 26.75 -3.19 18.87
N GLN A 488 25.98 -2.18 19.28
CA GLN A 488 25.00 -2.28 20.36
C GLN A 488 23.95 -3.37 20.08
N PHE A 489 23.57 -3.54 18.80
CA PHE A 489 22.54 -4.49 18.41
C PHE A 489 23.09 -5.92 18.27
N ALA A 490 24.37 -6.08 17.91
CA ALA A 490 25.04 -7.38 17.86
C ALA A 490 24.93 -8.14 19.19
N THR A 491 25.00 -7.43 20.32
CA THR A 491 24.83 -8.01 21.66
C THR A 491 23.42 -8.57 21.88
N SER A 492 22.38 -7.84 21.47
CA SER A 492 20.99 -8.32 21.53
C SER A 492 20.77 -9.55 20.65
N VAL A 493 21.33 -9.54 19.42
CA VAL A 493 21.25 -10.69 18.50
C VAL A 493 21.91 -11.94 19.10
N MET A 494 23.09 -11.82 19.72
CA MET A 494 23.74 -12.94 20.39
C MET A 494 22.92 -13.50 21.56
N LYS A 495 22.26 -12.63 22.33
CA LYS A 495 21.36 -13.05 23.42
C LYS A 495 20.21 -13.88 22.86
N ILE A 496 19.56 -13.41 21.79
CA ILE A 496 18.46 -14.12 21.13
C ILE A 496 18.95 -15.45 20.53
N ALA A 497 20.15 -15.48 19.95
CA ALA A 497 20.78 -16.71 19.46
C ALA A 497 20.89 -17.77 20.56
N LYS A 498 21.34 -17.38 21.75
CA LYS A 498 21.49 -18.28 22.90
C LYS A 498 20.14 -18.70 23.49
N GLU A 499 19.24 -17.75 23.75
CA GLU A 499 17.97 -18.00 24.44
C GLU A 499 16.97 -18.79 23.58
N ARG A 500 16.94 -18.55 22.28
CA ARG A 500 15.88 -19.09 21.41
C ARG A 500 16.34 -20.21 20.48
N TYR A 501 17.59 -20.15 20.03
CA TYR A 501 18.13 -21.14 19.10
C TYR A 501 19.12 -22.09 19.77
N ASN A 502 19.45 -21.86 21.06
CA ASN A 502 20.46 -22.61 21.80
C ASN A 502 21.81 -22.64 21.09
N VAL A 503 22.18 -21.49 20.50
CA VAL A 503 23.43 -21.31 19.76
C VAL A 503 24.30 -20.29 20.49
N GLU A 504 25.53 -20.67 20.83
CA GLU A 504 26.55 -19.70 21.24
C GLU A 504 27.24 -19.11 20.02
N VAL A 505 27.19 -17.79 19.90
CA VAL A 505 27.80 -17.04 18.80
C VAL A 505 28.88 -16.15 19.39
N LEU A 506 30.12 -16.30 18.88
CA LEU A 506 31.18 -15.36 19.19
C LEU A 506 30.94 -14.04 18.45
N HIS A 507 31.10 -12.92 19.14
CA HIS A 507 30.87 -11.59 18.58
C HIS A 507 31.63 -11.38 17.26
N GLU A 508 32.89 -11.81 17.19
CA GLU A 508 33.76 -11.73 16.01
C GLU A 508 33.19 -12.49 14.80
N HIS A 509 32.60 -13.67 15.00
CA HIS A 509 31.98 -14.46 13.93
C HIS A 509 30.66 -13.88 13.42
N LEU A 510 29.97 -13.11 14.25
CA LEU A 510 28.69 -12.49 13.91
C LEU A 510 28.91 -11.22 13.07
N ILE A 511 29.88 -10.39 13.46
CA ILE A 511 30.19 -9.12 12.76
C ILE A 511 31.12 -9.33 11.56
N GLY A 512 31.78 -10.49 11.47
CA GLY A 512 32.76 -10.85 10.44
C GLY A 512 34.07 -10.08 10.62
N ASP A 513 35.21 -10.77 10.45
CA ASP A 513 36.54 -10.19 10.60
C ASP A 513 36.65 -8.85 9.84
N ALA A 514 37.24 -7.85 10.50
CA ALA A 514 37.67 -6.63 9.84
C ALA A 514 38.64 -7.01 8.71
N PRO A 515 38.58 -6.37 7.53
CA PRO A 515 39.59 -6.60 6.52
C PRO A 515 40.96 -6.27 7.13
N ARG A 516 41.83 -7.28 7.25
CA ARG A 516 43.24 -7.03 7.51
C ARG A 516 43.75 -6.23 6.31
N HIS A 517 44.15 -4.99 6.58
CA HIS A 517 44.68 -4.02 5.62
C HIS A 517 45.80 -4.59 4.75
#